data_AF-A0A351VHT3-F1
#
_entry.id   AF-A0A351VHT3-F1
#
_cell.length_a   1.000
_cell.length_b   1.000
_cell.length_c   1.000
_cell.angle_alpha   90.00
_cell.angle_beta   90.00
_cell.angle_gamma   90.00
#
_symmetry.space_group_name_H-M   'P 1'
#
loop_
_entity.id
_entity.type
_entity.pdbx_description
1 polymer ?
#
loop_
_entity_poly.entity_id
_entity_poly.type
_entity_poly.pdbx_seq_one_letter_code
_entity_poly.pdbx_strand_id
1 'polypeptide(L)'
;MADKVEYEKRWCKYDLTEEELRDAAETLAIKTQEIEEIESEKKAVATRYKERIESVQGEIRKAASLYKDRYEMRDIECVVERDYETGEIRYRRTDNHQVTARDKMTMGERQRKIDDMLPPKKQEDEKTDEEIRREQEIKQMMTSEKSSLN
;
A
#
# COMPACT_ATOMS: atom_id res chain seq x y z
N MET A 1 16.68 -80.70 -55.42
CA MET A 1 16.16 -79.39 -55.85
C MET A 1 16.04 -78.55 -54.59
N ALA A 2 16.68 -77.38 -54.54
CA ALA A 2 16.61 -76.50 -53.37
C ALA A 2 15.46 -75.52 -53.55
N ASP A 3 14.59 -75.42 -52.55
CA ASP A 3 13.45 -74.51 -52.58
C ASP A 3 13.92 -73.05 -52.61
N LYS A 4 13.33 -72.26 -53.51
CA LYS A 4 13.52 -70.81 -53.56
C LYS A 4 12.77 -70.17 -52.40
N VAL A 5 13.49 -69.45 -51.55
CA VAL A 5 12.91 -68.63 -50.48
C VAL A 5 12.78 -67.19 -50.98
N GLU A 6 11.55 -66.66 -50.98
CA GLU A 6 11.24 -65.25 -51.29
C GLU A 6 10.85 -64.52 -49.99
N TYR A 7 11.34 -63.30 -49.79
CA TYR A 7 11.09 -62.50 -48.60
C TYR A 7 10.15 -61.33 -48.91
N GLU A 8 9.06 -61.18 -48.15
CA GLU A 8 8.09 -60.09 -48.24
C GLU A 8 7.95 -59.40 -46.87
N LYS A 9 7.91 -58.06 -46.82
CA LYS A 9 7.67 -57.33 -45.57
C LYS A 9 6.17 -57.36 -45.24
N ARG A 10 5.82 -57.86 -44.06
CA ARG A 10 4.46 -57.80 -43.51
C ARG A 10 4.47 -57.19 -42.12
N TRP A 11 3.37 -56.54 -41.78
CA TRP A 11 3.14 -56.03 -40.43
C TRP A 11 2.85 -57.21 -39.51
N CYS A 12 3.78 -57.51 -38.61
CA CYS A 12 3.69 -58.62 -37.69
C CYS A 12 3.87 -58.12 -36.26
N LYS A 13 3.41 -58.90 -35.29
CA LYS A 13 3.73 -58.66 -33.88
C LYS A 13 5.24 -58.81 -33.69
N TYR A 14 5.86 -57.81 -33.08
CA TYR A 14 7.25 -57.85 -32.66
C TYR A 14 7.27 -57.88 -31.13
N ASP A 15 7.96 -58.86 -30.57
CA ASP A 15 8.17 -58.92 -29.12
C ASP A 15 9.42 -58.09 -28.80
N LEU A 16 9.22 -57.08 -27.94
CA LEU A 16 10.29 -56.17 -27.54
C LEU A 16 11.36 -56.91 -26.76
N THR A 17 12.60 -56.50 -26.97
CA THR A 17 13.74 -56.95 -26.18
C THR A 17 13.72 -56.32 -24.78
N GLU A 18 14.45 -56.92 -23.83
CA GLU A 18 14.56 -56.37 -22.48
C GLU A 18 15.22 -54.98 -22.45
N GLU A 19 16.13 -54.70 -23.38
CA GLU A 19 16.78 -53.39 -23.51
C GLU A 19 15.77 -52.33 -23.95
N GLU A 20 14.96 -52.61 -24.99
CA GLU A 20 13.91 -51.69 -25.45
C GLU A 20 12.85 -51.42 -24.37
N LEU A 21 12.50 -52.44 -23.58
CA LEU A 21 11.60 -52.28 -22.43
C LEU A 21 12.20 -51.39 -21.34
N ARG A 22 13.51 -51.50 -21.09
CA ARG A 22 14.22 -50.67 -20.11
C ARG A 22 14.28 -49.22 -20.57
N ASP A 23 14.62 -48.98 -21.83
CA ASP A 23 14.66 -47.64 -22.42
C ASP A 23 13.27 -46.98 -22.40
N ALA A 24 12.22 -47.75 -22.68
CA ALA A 24 10.84 -47.29 -22.58
C ALA A 24 10.46 -46.95 -21.13
N ALA A 25 10.88 -47.75 -20.16
CA ALA A 25 10.63 -47.49 -18.74
C ALA A 25 11.37 -46.23 -18.23
N GLU A 26 12.63 -46.04 -18.64
CA GLU A 26 13.40 -44.84 -18.31
C GLU A 26 12.76 -43.59 -18.94
N THR A 27 12.40 -43.67 -20.21
CA THR A 27 11.67 -42.59 -20.89
C THR A 27 10.36 -42.26 -20.19
N LEU A 28 9.60 -43.28 -19.78
CA LEU A 28 8.35 -43.10 -19.04
C LEU A 28 8.59 -42.41 -17.71
N ALA A 29 9.61 -42.81 -16.95
CA ALA A 29 9.93 -42.19 -15.67
C ALA A 29 10.29 -40.70 -15.84
N ILE A 30 11.15 -40.38 -16.81
CA ILE A 30 11.55 -39.00 -17.12
C ILE A 30 10.33 -38.16 -17.51
N LYS A 31 9.49 -38.66 -18.44
CA LYS A 31 8.31 -37.92 -18.90
C LYS A 31 7.24 -37.76 -17.83
N THR A 32 7.13 -38.71 -16.90
CA THR A 32 6.22 -38.59 -15.76
C THR A 32 6.68 -37.47 -14.84
N GLN A 33 7.96 -37.42 -14.49
CA GLN A 33 8.51 -36.34 -13.68
C GLN A 33 8.37 -34.97 -14.36
N GLU A 34 8.66 -34.89 -15.67
CA GLU A 34 8.53 -33.66 -16.45
C GLU A 34 7.08 -33.14 -16.44
N ILE A 35 6.08 -34.02 -16.53
CA ILE A 35 4.66 -33.64 -16.43
C ILE A 35 4.34 -33.11 -15.03
N GLU A 36 4.81 -33.76 -13.97
CA GLU A 36 4.57 -33.33 -12.59
C GLU A 36 5.16 -31.94 -12.32
N GLU A 37 6.37 -31.68 -12.81
CA GLU A 37 7.04 -30.38 -12.73
C GLU A 37 6.23 -29.29 -13.46
N ILE A 38 5.84 -29.54 -14.72
CA ILE A 38 5.04 -28.61 -15.52
C ILE A 38 3.69 -28.32 -14.86
N GLU A 39 3.02 -29.33 -14.29
CA GLU A 39 1.76 -29.14 -13.57
C GLU A 39 1.93 -28.31 -12.30
N SER A 40 3.02 -28.53 -11.56
CA SER A 40 3.36 -27.77 -10.36
C SER A 40 3.60 -26.30 -10.69
N GLU A 41 4.41 -26.01 -11.72
CA GLU A 41 4.67 -24.66 -12.19
C GLU A 41 3.39 -23.96 -12.64
N LYS A 42 2.55 -24.65 -13.43
CA LYS A 42 1.26 -24.12 -13.87
C LYS A 42 0.38 -23.74 -12.68
N LYS A 43 0.31 -24.59 -11.65
CA LYS A 43 -0.46 -24.31 -10.42
C LYS A 43 0.09 -23.09 -9.69
N ALA A 44 1.42 -22.99 -9.53
CA ALA A 44 2.06 -21.86 -8.87
C ALA A 44 1.77 -20.53 -9.61
N VAL A 45 1.89 -20.52 -10.93
CA VAL A 45 1.59 -19.34 -11.76
C VAL A 45 0.11 -18.96 -11.68
N ALA A 46 -0.79 -19.95 -11.74
CA ALA A 46 -2.23 -19.71 -11.62
C ALA A 46 -2.60 -19.08 -10.26
N THR A 47 -2.00 -19.57 -9.17
CA THR A 47 -2.19 -19.00 -7.82
C THR A 47 -1.72 -17.55 -7.77
N ARG A 48 -0.54 -17.25 -8.30
CA ARG A 48 -0.02 -15.87 -8.35
C ARG A 48 -0.94 -14.92 -9.11
N TYR A 49 -1.50 -15.36 -10.25
CA TYR A 49 -2.45 -14.54 -11.00
C TYR A 49 -3.77 -14.36 -10.26
N LYS A 50 -4.26 -15.40 -9.58
CA LYS A 50 -5.46 -15.33 -8.74
C LYS A 50 -5.28 -14.31 -7.62
N GLU A 51 -4.19 -14.36 -6.88
CA GLU A 51 -3.89 -13.40 -5.81
C GLU A 51 -3.84 -11.96 -6.34
N ARG A 52 -3.21 -11.75 -7.50
CA ARG A 52 -3.16 -10.43 -8.14
C ARG A 52 -4.54 -9.92 -8.55
N ILE A 53 -5.40 -10.79 -9.08
CA ILE A 53 -6.79 -10.44 -9.41
C ILE A 53 -7.57 -10.09 -8.15
N GLU A 54 -7.47 -10.89 -7.09
CA GLU A 54 -8.17 -10.64 -5.82
C GLU A 54 -7.72 -9.33 -5.17
N SER A 55 -6.42 -9.00 -5.24
CA SER A 55 -5.90 -7.72 -4.76
C SER A 55 -6.53 -6.53 -5.50
N VAL A 56 -6.51 -6.56 -6.85
CA VAL A 56 -7.10 -5.47 -7.67
C VAL A 56 -8.61 -5.38 -7.45
N GLN A 57 -9.32 -6.51 -7.32
CA GLN A 57 -10.74 -6.53 -6.98
C GLN A 57 -11.02 -5.92 -5.60
N GLY A 58 -10.16 -6.18 -4.62
CA GLY A 58 -10.23 -5.56 -3.30
C GLY A 58 -10.11 -4.04 -3.36
N GLU A 59 -9.17 -3.52 -4.16
CA GLU A 59 -9.01 -2.09 -4.40
C GLU A 59 -10.23 -1.48 -5.08
N ILE A 60 -10.76 -2.14 -6.11
CA ILE A 60 -11.99 -1.70 -6.80
C ILE A 60 -13.16 -1.62 -5.80
N ARG A 61 -13.33 -2.61 -4.93
CA ARG A 61 -14.39 -2.61 -3.92
C ARG A 61 -14.23 -1.44 -2.95
N LYS A 62 -13.01 -1.18 -2.46
CA LYS A 62 -12.72 -0.03 -1.60
C LYS A 62 -13.07 1.29 -2.30
N ALA A 63 -12.61 1.48 -3.53
CA ALA A 63 -12.90 2.67 -4.32
C ALA A 63 -14.41 2.84 -4.59
N ALA A 64 -15.12 1.75 -4.88
CA ALA A 64 -16.56 1.75 -5.08
C ALA A 64 -17.32 2.13 -3.80
N SER A 65 -16.90 1.62 -2.64
CA SER A 65 -17.45 2.01 -1.33
C SER A 65 -17.24 3.50 -1.07
N LEU A 66 -16.01 4.01 -1.25
CA LEU A 66 -15.71 5.44 -1.11
C LEU A 66 -16.56 6.31 -2.04
N TYR A 67 -16.72 5.89 -3.30
CA TYR A 67 -17.55 6.58 -4.28
C TYR A 67 -19.03 6.61 -3.88
N LYS A 68 -19.55 5.48 -3.38
CA LYS A 68 -20.95 5.35 -2.94
C LYS A 68 -21.21 6.16 -1.68
N ASP A 69 -20.36 5.98 -0.67
CA ASP A 69 -20.58 6.49 0.67
C ASP A 69 -20.22 7.98 0.76
N ARG A 70 -19.34 8.48 -0.13
CA ARG A 70 -18.88 9.89 -0.21
C ARG A 70 -18.08 10.37 1.00
N TYR A 71 -17.71 9.49 1.92
CA TYR A 71 -16.83 9.79 3.04
C TYR A 71 -15.91 8.60 3.34
N GLU A 72 -14.77 8.89 3.98
CA GLU A 72 -13.82 7.92 4.50
C GLU A 72 -13.64 8.20 5.99
N MET A 73 -13.79 7.18 6.83
CA MET A 73 -13.45 7.30 8.25
C MET A 73 -11.93 7.24 8.37
N ARG A 74 -11.33 8.34 8.84
CA ARG A 74 -9.89 8.44 9.05
C ARG A 74 -9.63 9.04 10.42
N ASP A 75 -8.60 8.55 11.11
CA ASP A 75 -8.09 9.18 12.33
C ASP A 75 -7.44 10.51 11.94
N ILE A 76 -8.11 11.60 12.27
CA ILE A 76 -7.66 12.96 11.98
C ILE A 76 -7.38 13.64 13.30
N GLU A 77 -6.19 14.26 13.41
CA GLU A 77 -5.84 15.04 14.58
C GLU A 77 -6.83 16.17 14.80
N CYS A 78 -7.41 16.21 16.01
CA CYS A 78 -8.37 17.22 16.40
C CYS A 78 -7.82 18.01 17.59
N VAL A 79 -7.91 19.33 17.51
CA VAL A 79 -7.70 20.23 18.64
C VAL A 79 -8.92 20.14 19.54
N VAL A 80 -8.70 19.83 20.82
CA VAL A 80 -9.74 19.76 21.84
C VAL A 80 -9.85 21.12 22.51
N GLU A 81 -10.92 21.84 22.23
CA GLU A 81 -11.21 23.13 22.85
C GLU A 81 -12.25 22.96 23.95
N ARG A 82 -11.91 23.36 25.17
CA ARG A 82 -12.78 23.24 26.35
C ARG A 82 -13.39 24.59 26.66
N ASP A 83 -14.67 24.77 26.37
CA ASP A 83 -15.41 25.97 26.72
C ASP A 83 -16.06 25.80 28.10
N TYR A 84 -15.35 26.33 29.11
CA TYR A 84 -15.77 26.24 30.52
C TYR A 84 -16.96 27.13 30.88
N GLU A 85 -17.34 28.10 30.04
CA GLU A 85 -18.50 28.95 30.28
C GLU A 85 -19.79 28.24 29.89
N THR A 86 -19.78 27.56 28.75
CA THR A 86 -20.93 26.79 28.25
C THR A 86 -20.93 25.34 28.73
N GLY A 87 -19.78 24.83 29.21
CA GLY A 87 -19.61 23.46 29.67
C GLY A 87 -19.55 22.44 28.53
N GLU A 88 -19.04 22.84 27.36
CA GLU A 88 -18.93 22.01 26.16
C GLU A 88 -17.46 21.77 25.76
N ILE A 89 -17.17 20.56 25.30
CA ILE A 89 -15.91 20.19 24.65
C ILE A 89 -16.15 20.16 23.15
N ARG A 90 -15.36 20.92 22.40
CA ARG A 90 -15.42 20.97 20.94
C ARG A 90 -14.19 20.31 20.36
N TYR A 91 -14.40 19.40 19.41
CA TYR A 91 -13.34 18.77 18.65
C TYR A 91 -13.24 19.44 17.29
N ARG A 92 -12.15 20.19 17.08
CA ARG A 92 -11.91 20.92 15.84
C ARG A 92 -10.82 20.20 15.05
N ARG A 93 -11.10 19.80 13.82
CA ARG A 93 -10.08 19.21 12.94
C ARG A 93 -8.98 20.22 12.65
N THR A 94 -7.74 19.76 12.57
CA THR A 94 -6.58 20.62 12.25
C THR A 94 -6.53 21.03 10.78
N ASP A 95 -7.07 20.21 9.87
CA ASP A 95 -6.93 20.38 8.43
C ASP A 95 -7.87 21.43 7.82
N ASN A 96 -9.14 21.42 8.22
CA ASN A 96 -10.18 22.29 7.67
C ASN A 96 -10.80 23.22 8.72
N HIS A 97 -10.31 23.17 9.96
CA HIS A 97 -10.80 23.91 11.11
C HIS A 97 -12.30 23.74 11.42
N GLN A 98 -12.94 22.69 10.88
CA GLN A 98 -14.33 22.41 11.15
C GLN A 98 -14.51 21.67 12.48
N VAL A 99 -15.52 22.08 13.24
CA VAL A 99 -15.91 21.40 14.48
C VAL A 99 -16.64 20.11 14.10
N THR A 100 -16.02 18.98 14.40
CA THR A 100 -16.50 17.64 14.02
C THR A 100 -17.48 17.06 15.05
N ALA A 101 -17.27 17.37 16.33
CA ALA A 101 -18.14 16.91 17.42
C ALA A 101 -18.19 17.94 18.55
N ARG A 102 -19.30 17.91 19.30
CA ARG A 102 -19.51 18.70 20.52
C ARG A 102 -20.07 17.78 21.60
N ASP A 103 -19.33 17.63 22.68
CA ASP A 103 -19.74 16.84 23.84
C ASP A 103 -19.97 17.73 25.04
N LYS A 104 -20.91 17.34 25.90
CA LYS A 104 -21.09 18.00 27.20
C LYS A 104 -19.97 17.56 28.13
N MET A 105 -19.33 18.51 28.82
CA MET A 105 -18.33 18.20 29.83
C MET A 105 -18.93 17.36 30.95
N THR A 106 -18.22 16.29 31.30
CA THR A 106 -18.51 15.53 32.52
C THR A 106 -18.11 16.34 33.77
N MET A 107 -18.63 15.96 34.96
CA MET A 107 -18.35 16.72 36.19
C MET A 107 -16.86 16.82 36.53
N GLY A 108 -16.06 15.82 36.20
CA GLY A 108 -14.60 15.86 36.41
C GLY A 108 -13.87 16.77 35.41
N GLU A 109 -14.37 16.90 34.18
CA GLU A 109 -13.75 17.74 33.14
C GLU A 109 -14.04 19.23 33.34
N ARG A 110 -15.08 19.57 34.10
CA ARG A 110 -15.38 20.94 34.52
C ARG A 110 -14.34 21.50 35.51
N GLN A 111 -13.53 20.63 36.12
CA GLN A 111 -12.39 21.07 36.90
C GLN A 111 -11.30 21.55 35.93
N ARG A 112 -11.04 22.86 35.92
CA ARG A 112 -10.00 23.49 35.08
C ARG A 112 -8.63 22.90 35.43
N LYS A 113 -7.90 22.40 34.44
CA LYS A 113 -6.49 22.07 34.63
C LYS A 113 -5.66 23.36 34.61
N ILE A 114 -4.50 23.31 35.23
CA ILE A 114 -3.62 24.48 35.34
C ILE A 114 -3.16 24.98 33.96
N ASP A 115 -3.01 24.06 32.99
CA ASP A 115 -2.64 24.37 31.61
C ASP A 115 -3.73 25.12 30.84
N ASP A 116 -5.01 24.91 31.19
CA ASP A 116 -6.16 25.59 30.56
C ASP A 116 -6.30 27.04 31.07
N MET A 117 -5.58 27.42 32.13
CA MET A 117 -5.57 28.79 32.68
C MET A 117 -4.50 29.67 32.04
N LEU A 118 -3.58 29.09 31.28
CA LEU A 118 -2.57 29.84 30.55
C LEU A 118 -3.19 30.39 29.24
N PRO A 119 -2.87 31.63 28.83
CA PRO A 119 -3.30 32.12 27.53
C PRO A 119 -2.83 31.15 26.44
N PRO A 120 -3.61 30.97 25.36
CA PRO A 120 -3.22 30.07 24.28
C PRO A 120 -1.80 30.44 23.87
N LYS A 121 -0.90 29.44 23.84
CA LYS A 121 0.44 29.63 23.28
C LYS A 121 0.22 30.23 21.91
N LYS A 122 0.57 31.50 21.74
CA LYS A 122 0.65 32.12 20.42
C LYS A 122 1.54 31.16 19.64
N GLN A 123 0.99 30.52 18.62
CA GLN A 123 1.83 29.92 17.60
C GLN A 123 2.71 31.09 17.16
N GLU A 124 3.99 31.04 17.53
CA GLU A 124 4.97 31.93 16.93
C GLU A 124 4.86 31.58 15.46
N ASP A 125 4.24 32.48 14.69
CA ASP A 125 4.16 32.36 13.25
C ASP A 125 5.58 32.08 12.80
N GLU A 126 5.85 30.82 12.39
CA GLU A 126 7.10 30.48 11.73
C GLU A 126 7.13 31.38 10.50
N LYS A 127 7.88 32.49 10.60
CA LYS A 127 8.13 33.35 9.46
C LYS A 127 8.61 32.44 8.35
N THR A 128 7.86 32.43 7.25
CA THR A 128 8.23 31.62 6.09
C THR A 128 9.64 32.02 5.65
N ASP A 129 10.42 31.07 5.14
CA ASP A 129 11.81 31.30 4.72
C ASP A 129 11.98 32.49 3.77
N GLU A 130 10.93 32.85 3.01
CA GLU A 130 10.90 34.03 2.15
C GLU A 130 10.87 35.37 2.92
N GLU A 131 10.17 35.44 4.05
CA GLU A 131 10.13 36.64 4.89
C GLU A 131 11.46 36.86 5.62
N ILE A 132 12.11 35.77 6.04
CA ILE A 132 13.45 35.81 6.63
C ILE A 132 14.47 36.31 5.59
N ARG A 133 14.39 35.85 4.34
CA ARG A 133 15.25 36.34 3.24
C ARG A 133 15.04 37.82 2.94
N ARG A 134 13.78 38.28 2.86
CA ARG A 134 13.47 39.71 2.63
C ARG A 134 13.98 40.61 3.75
N GLU A 135 13.85 40.19 5.01
CA GLU A 135 14.41 40.95 6.14
C GLU A 135 15.94 40.99 6.12
N GLN A 136 16.60 39.91 5.66
CA GLN A 136 18.06 39.87 5.50
C GLN A 136 18.54 40.77 4.36
N GLU A 137 17.84 40.81 3.23
CA GLU A 137 18.15 41.70 2.09
C GLU A 137 17.98 43.18 2.47
N ILE A 138 16.89 43.53 3.15
CA ILE A 138 16.65 44.91 3.61
C ILE A 138 17.72 45.34 4.63
N LYS A 139 18.15 44.45 5.54
CA LYS A 139 19.26 44.73 6.45
C LYS A 139 20.58 44.93 5.72
N GLN A 140 20.87 44.16 4.68
CA GLN A 140 22.09 44.32 3.88
C GLN A 140 22.12 45.61 3.07
N MET A 141 20.98 46.09 2.55
CA MET A 141 20.90 47.39 1.88
C MET A 141 21.10 48.55 2.87
N MET A 142 20.54 48.44 4.08
CA MET A 142 20.66 49.48 5.10
C MET A 142 22.07 49.58 5.71
N THR A 143 22.86 48.50 5.68
CA THR A 143 24.26 48.52 6.12
C THR A 143 25.21 49.02 5.04
N SER A 144 24.91 48.79 3.76
CA SER A 144 25.71 49.32 2.65
C SER A 144 25.54 50.83 2.48
N GLU A 145 24.34 51.37 2.70
CA GLU A 145 24.09 52.82 2.68
C GLU A 145 24.73 53.56 3.88
N LYS A 146 24.87 52.91 5.03
CA LYS A 146 25.60 53.48 6.17
C LYS A 146 27.12 53.39 6.02
N SER A 147 27.62 52.48 5.20
CA SER A 147 29.05 52.34 4.90
C SER A 147 29.53 53.29 3.80
N SER A 148 28.62 53.90 3.01
CA SER A 148 28.95 54.88 1.96
C SER A 148 28.85 56.35 2.42
N LEU A 149 28.47 56.58 3.70
CA LEU A 149 28.36 57.90 4.31
C LEU A 149 29.44 58.20 5.37
N ASN A 150 30.46 57.34 5.52
CA ASN A 150 31.65 57.59 6.33
C ASN A 150 32.91 57.70 5.47
#